data_AF-A0A922Z410-F1
#
_entry.id   AF-A0A922Z410-F1
#
_cell.length_a   1.000
_cell.length_b   1.000
_cell.length_c   1.000
_cell.angle_alpha   90.00
_cell.angle_beta   90.00
_cell.angle_gamma   90.00
#
_symmetry.space_group_name_H-M   'P 1'
#
loop_
_entity.id
_entity.type
_entity.pdbx_description
1 polymer ?
#
loop_
_entity_poly.entity_id
_entity_poly.type
_entity_poly.pdbx_seq_one_letter_code
_entity_poly.pdbx_strand_id
1 'polypeptide(L)'
;MSDTTTAGEERTAIAGPDGKFRCRWPGTDPLYLAYHDTEWGVPEYDSRALWEKLILDGFQAGLSWITILRKRDAFRAGFAGFEPEAVARFGETDVQRLLADPGIIRHRGKIEGTIKSARAYLAISEREP
;
A
#
# COMPACT_ATOMS: atom_id res chain seq x y z
N MET A 1 -3.25 -49.79 -24.33
CA MET A 1 -4.22 -48.71 -24.11
C MET A 1 -3.53 -47.67 -23.28
N SER A 2 -3.26 -46.51 -23.91
CA SER A 2 -2.41 -45.46 -23.36
C SER A 2 -2.97 -44.87 -22.08
N ASP A 3 -2.08 -44.77 -21.11
CA ASP A 3 -2.27 -44.11 -19.82
C ASP A 3 -2.59 -42.63 -20.07
N THR A 4 -3.76 -42.21 -19.62
CA THR A 4 -4.27 -40.85 -19.86
C THR A 4 -3.73 -39.98 -18.73
N THR A 5 -2.60 -39.30 -18.97
CA THR A 5 -2.15 -38.17 -18.17
C THR A 5 -3.29 -37.15 -18.11
N THR A 6 -3.99 -37.10 -16.97
CA THR A 6 -4.88 -35.99 -16.65
C THR A 6 -4.01 -34.76 -16.51
N ALA A 7 -4.17 -33.81 -17.43
CA ALA A 7 -3.63 -32.47 -17.28
C ALA A 7 -4.18 -31.88 -15.98
N GLY A 8 -3.35 -31.81 -14.94
CA GLY A 8 -3.74 -31.23 -13.66
C GLY A 8 -4.10 -29.77 -13.87
N GLU A 9 -5.33 -29.41 -13.51
CA GLU A 9 -5.74 -28.00 -13.43
C GLU A 9 -4.72 -27.26 -12.56
N GLU A 10 -4.02 -26.31 -13.17
CA GLU A 10 -3.01 -25.52 -12.47
C GLU A 10 -3.72 -24.63 -11.44
N ARG A 11 -3.74 -25.09 -10.19
CA ARG A 11 -4.30 -24.31 -9.08
C ARG A 11 -3.47 -23.03 -8.94
N THR A 12 -4.12 -21.90 -9.16
CA THR A 12 -3.53 -20.56 -8.95
C THR A 12 -3.21 -20.28 -7.49
N ALA A 13 -3.96 -20.90 -6.57
CA ALA A 13 -3.74 -20.81 -5.13
C ALA A 13 -2.87 -21.96 -4.58
N ILE A 14 -2.00 -21.66 -3.62
CA ILE A 14 -1.09 -22.60 -2.93
C ILE A 14 -1.44 -22.71 -1.44
N ALA A 15 -1.22 -23.89 -0.85
CA ALA A 15 -1.44 -24.11 0.57
C ALA A 15 -0.40 -23.34 1.41
N GLY A 16 -0.87 -22.56 2.38
CA GLY A 16 -0.03 -21.87 3.37
C GLY A 16 0.28 -22.74 4.60
N PRO A 17 1.10 -22.22 5.54
CA PRO A 17 1.50 -22.94 6.76
C PRO A 17 0.34 -23.34 7.68
N ASP A 18 -0.78 -22.64 7.58
CA ASP A 18 -2.03 -22.88 8.33
C ASP A 18 -3.05 -23.73 7.54
N GLY A 19 -2.64 -24.30 6.40
CA GLY A 19 -3.49 -25.13 5.54
C GLY A 19 -4.47 -24.36 4.65
N LYS A 20 -4.54 -23.02 4.75
CA LYS A 20 -5.39 -22.21 3.87
C LYS A 20 -4.76 -22.02 2.50
N PHE A 21 -5.56 -22.10 1.44
CA PHE A 21 -5.12 -21.82 0.08
C PHE A 21 -5.13 -20.31 -0.18
N ARG A 22 -4.01 -19.75 -0.64
CA ARG A 22 -3.83 -18.31 -0.94
C ARG A 22 -3.19 -18.08 -2.29
N CYS A 23 -3.22 -16.86 -2.80
CA CYS A 23 -2.35 -16.47 -3.92
C CYS A 23 -0.88 -16.79 -3.61
N ARG A 24 -0.03 -16.90 -4.64
CA ARG A 24 1.40 -17.25 -4.46
C ARG A 24 2.26 -16.12 -3.88
N TRP A 25 1.85 -14.87 -4.07
CA TRP A 25 2.67 -13.69 -3.78
C TRP A 25 2.91 -13.34 -2.29
N PRO A 26 2.07 -13.68 -1.29
CA PRO A 26 2.35 -13.34 0.11
C PRO A 26 3.44 -14.24 0.71
N GLY A 27 3.74 -15.38 0.09
CA GLY A 27 4.73 -16.33 0.58
C GLY A 27 4.35 -16.89 1.96
N THR A 28 5.27 -16.79 2.92
CA THR A 28 5.10 -17.32 4.29
C THR A 28 5.27 -16.24 5.38
N ASP A 29 5.49 -14.98 5.01
CA ASP A 29 5.65 -13.89 5.98
C ASP A 29 4.30 -13.62 6.68
N PRO A 30 4.20 -13.73 8.02
CA PRO A 30 2.94 -13.57 8.74
C PRO A 30 2.27 -12.21 8.52
N LEU A 31 3.05 -11.13 8.39
CA LEU A 31 2.50 -9.79 8.11
C LEU A 31 1.88 -9.74 6.72
N TYR A 32 2.55 -10.34 5.74
CA TYR A 32 2.06 -10.32 4.36
C TYR A 32 0.84 -11.22 4.17
N LEU A 33 0.81 -12.36 4.88
CA LEU A 33 -0.35 -13.26 4.94
C LEU A 33 -1.55 -12.57 5.60
N ALA A 34 -1.36 -11.86 6.71
CA ALA A 34 -2.43 -11.12 7.36
C ALA A 34 -3.01 -10.02 6.45
N TYR A 35 -2.14 -9.25 5.78
CA TYR A 35 -2.56 -8.25 4.79
C TYR A 35 -3.34 -8.90 3.64
N HIS A 36 -2.85 -10.02 3.08
CA HIS A 36 -3.56 -10.77 2.05
C HIS A 36 -4.97 -11.16 2.50
N ASP A 37 -5.09 -11.72 3.70
CA ASP A 37 -6.33 -12.33 4.17
C ASP A 37 -7.39 -11.33 4.61
N THR A 38 -6.97 -10.16 5.09
CA THR A 38 -7.87 -9.23 5.79
C THR A 38 -7.98 -7.86 5.15
N GLU A 39 -7.09 -7.51 4.22
CA GLU A 39 -7.06 -6.19 3.60
C GLU A 39 -7.07 -6.25 2.07
N TRP A 40 -6.29 -7.16 1.47
CA TRP A 40 -6.15 -7.22 0.02
C TRP A 40 -7.41 -7.76 -0.66
N GLY A 41 -7.99 -6.97 -1.55
CA GLY A 41 -9.23 -7.34 -2.26
C GLY A 41 -10.50 -7.24 -1.40
N VAL A 42 -10.39 -6.84 -0.13
CA VAL A 42 -11.55 -6.51 0.70
C VAL A 42 -12.07 -5.14 0.28
N PRO A 43 -13.38 -4.99 -0.05
CA PRO A 43 -13.94 -3.70 -0.45
C PRO A 43 -13.70 -2.61 0.58
N GLU A 44 -13.25 -1.46 0.10
CA GLU A 44 -13.01 -0.25 0.89
C GLU A 44 -13.78 0.90 0.27
N TYR A 45 -14.48 1.66 1.10
CA TYR A 45 -15.34 2.75 0.67
C TYR A 45 -15.02 4.08 1.36
N ASP A 46 -14.16 4.06 2.39
CA ASP A 46 -13.68 5.29 3.00
C ASP A 46 -12.69 6.00 2.05
N SER A 47 -13.07 7.18 1.57
CA SER A 47 -12.29 7.94 0.58
C SER A 47 -10.87 8.25 1.05
N ARG A 48 -10.68 8.50 2.35
CA ARG A 48 -9.36 8.78 2.92
C ARG A 48 -8.51 7.51 2.97
N ALA A 49 -9.07 6.37 3.37
CA ALA A 49 -8.38 5.08 3.36
C ALA A 49 -8.00 4.66 1.93
N LEU A 50 -8.87 4.90 0.94
CA LEU A 50 -8.55 4.71 -0.47
C LEU A 50 -7.40 5.59 -0.92
N TRP A 51 -7.40 6.87 -0.53
CA TRP A 51 -6.30 7.78 -0.82
C TRP A 51 -4.98 7.34 -0.16
N GLU A 52 -5.00 6.92 1.12
CA GLU A 52 -3.82 6.32 1.78
C GLU A 52 -3.27 5.15 0.96
N LYS A 53 -4.13 4.19 0.57
CA LYS A 53 -3.74 3.01 -0.22
C LYS A 53 -3.08 3.43 -1.55
N LEU A 54 -3.68 4.37 -2.27
CA LEU A 54 -3.15 4.90 -3.53
C LEU A 54 -1.76 5.54 -3.36
N ILE A 55 -1.55 6.31 -2.30
CA ILE A 55 -0.24 6.92 -2.02
C ILE A 55 0.80 5.85 -1.71
N LEU A 56 0.47 4.86 -0.87
CA LEU A 56 1.37 3.76 -0.52
C LEU A 56 1.76 2.94 -1.76
N ASP A 57 0.83 2.70 -2.68
CA ASP A 57 1.11 2.06 -3.99
C ASP A 57 2.08 2.91 -4.82
N GLY A 58 1.93 4.24 -4.83
CA GLY A 58 2.88 5.15 -5.46
C GLY A 58 4.30 5.05 -4.85
N PHE A 59 4.40 4.88 -3.53
CA PHE A 59 5.67 4.66 -2.86
C PHE A 59 6.31 3.31 -3.19
N GLN A 60 5.53 2.31 -3.60
CA GLN A 60 6.02 0.98 -3.99
C GLN A 60 6.82 0.98 -5.30
N ALA A 61 6.69 1.99 -6.17
CA ALA A 61 7.42 2.02 -7.46
C ALA A 61 8.94 1.76 -7.28
N GLY A 62 9.44 0.66 -7.86
CA GLY A 62 10.84 0.23 -7.75
C GLY A 62 11.20 -0.57 -6.48
N LEU A 63 10.22 -0.96 -5.66
CA LEU A 63 10.38 -1.68 -4.41
C LEU A 63 9.40 -2.86 -4.32
N SER A 64 9.62 -3.76 -3.36
CA SER A 64 8.63 -4.77 -2.99
C SER A 64 7.52 -4.18 -2.11
N TRP A 65 6.29 -4.66 -2.25
CA TRP A 65 5.17 -4.18 -1.41
C TRP A 65 5.40 -4.43 0.09
N ILE A 66 6.02 -5.56 0.47
CA ILE A 66 6.35 -5.84 1.87
C ILE A 66 7.26 -4.77 2.49
N THR A 67 8.09 -4.08 1.69
CA THR A 67 8.90 -2.94 2.15
C THR A 67 8.00 -1.78 2.59
N ILE A 68 6.92 -1.51 1.84
CA ILE A 68 5.96 -0.46 2.16
C ILE A 68 5.11 -0.87 3.36
N LEU A 69 4.59 -2.10 3.36
CA LEU A 69 3.73 -2.63 4.41
C LEU A 69 4.40 -2.59 5.79
N ARG A 70 5.68 -2.98 5.88
CA ARG A 70 6.46 -2.89 7.13
C ARG A 70 6.72 -1.45 7.61
N LYS A 71 6.60 -0.46 6.73
CA LYS A 71 6.82 0.96 7.01
C LYS A 71 5.52 1.75 7.17
N ARG A 72 4.36 1.10 7.07
CA ARG A 72 3.05 1.77 6.99
C ARG A 72 2.77 2.68 8.18
N ASP A 73 3.11 2.27 9.39
CA ASP A 73 2.89 3.09 10.57
C ASP A 73 3.84 4.30 10.62
N ALA A 74 5.08 4.15 10.13
CA ALA A 74 5.99 5.28 9.97
C ALA A 74 5.48 6.26 8.90
N PHE A 75 4.91 5.76 7.80
CA PHE A 75 4.24 6.60 6.80
C PHE A 75 3.08 7.38 7.41
N ARG A 76 2.19 6.71 8.15
CA ARG A 76 1.08 7.37 8.85
C ARG A 76 1.59 8.44 9.80
N ALA A 77 2.60 8.16 10.63
CA ALA A 77 3.19 9.16 11.52
C ALA A 77 3.82 10.34 10.75
N GLY A 78 4.61 10.06 9.71
CA GLY A 78 5.29 11.07 8.92
C GLY A 78 4.34 12.01 8.16
N PHE A 79 3.25 11.45 7.63
CA PHE A 79 2.22 12.14 6.87
C PHE A 79 0.98 12.49 7.70
N ALA A 80 1.13 12.72 9.01
CA ALA A 80 0.07 13.22 9.89
C ALA A 80 -1.23 12.41 9.81
N GLY A 81 -1.13 11.09 9.89
CA GLY A 81 -2.26 10.15 9.80
C GLY A 81 -2.89 10.06 8.43
N PHE A 82 -2.23 10.58 7.38
CA PHE A 82 -2.82 10.78 6.06
C PHE A 82 -4.08 11.66 6.10
N GLU A 83 -4.12 12.67 6.97
CA GLU A 83 -5.14 13.73 6.91
C GLU A 83 -4.86 14.66 5.72
N PRO A 84 -5.68 14.67 4.65
CA PRO A 84 -5.35 15.39 3.42
C PRO A 84 -5.19 16.89 3.62
N GLU A 85 -5.98 17.52 4.48
CA GLU A 85 -5.87 18.94 4.82
C GLU A 85 -4.52 19.26 5.48
N ALA A 86 -4.03 18.38 6.36
CA ALA A 86 -2.74 18.56 7.00
C ALA A 86 -1.60 18.38 5.99
N VAL A 87 -1.63 17.29 5.23
CA VAL A 87 -0.60 16.97 4.24
C VAL A 87 -0.53 18.01 3.13
N ALA A 88 -1.67 18.55 2.67
CA ALA A 88 -1.72 19.58 1.64
C ALA A 88 -0.97 20.88 2.02
N ARG A 89 -0.86 21.16 3.33
CA ARG A 89 -0.17 22.32 3.89
C ARG A 89 1.32 22.10 4.10
N PHE A 90 1.84 20.87 3.94
CA PHE A 90 3.26 20.60 4.11
C PHE A 90 4.10 21.48 3.17
N GLY A 91 5.17 22.04 3.73
CA GLY A 91 6.14 22.89 3.01
C GLY A 91 7.52 22.27 2.92
N GLU A 92 8.51 23.05 2.48
CA GLU A 92 9.89 22.55 2.32
C GLU A 92 10.48 22.01 3.64
N THR A 93 10.13 22.60 4.79
CA THR A 93 10.59 22.09 6.09
C THR A 93 10.09 20.67 6.38
N ASP A 94 8.83 20.37 6.02
CA ASP A 94 8.28 19.01 6.14
C ASP A 94 8.94 18.03 5.18
N VAL A 95 9.21 18.46 3.94
CA VAL A 95 9.92 17.64 2.97
C VAL A 95 11.31 17.27 3.47
N GLN A 96 12.06 18.23 4.02
CA GLN A 96 13.38 17.98 4.60
C GLN A 96 13.31 17.05 5.82
N ARG A 97 12.33 17.27 6.72
CA ARG A 97 12.07 16.38 7.87
C ARG A 97 11.81 14.94 7.40
N LEU A 98 10.97 14.75 6.38
CA LEU A 98 10.63 13.44 5.84
C LEU A 98 11.80 12.78 5.08
N LEU A 99 12.63 13.58 4.39
CA LEU A 99 13.87 13.08 3.78
C LEU A 99 14.90 12.62 4.80
N ALA A 100 14.85 13.13 6.03
CA ALA A 100 15.71 12.69 7.13
C ALA A 100 15.16 11.45 7.86
N ASP A 101 13.88 11.11 7.71
CA ASP A 101 13.23 10.02 8.43
C ASP A 101 13.57 8.64 7.83
N PRO A 102 14.34 7.78 8.54
CA PRO A 102 14.66 6.43 8.06
C PRO A 102 13.46 5.47 8.12
N GLY A 103 12.38 5.85 8.82
CA GLY A 103 11.15 5.10 8.94
C GLY A 103 10.42 4.94 7.61
N ILE A 104 10.53 5.91 6.70
CA ILE A 104 9.85 5.90 5.40
C ILE A 104 10.82 5.69 4.21
N ILE A 105 10.30 5.83 2.99
CA ILE A 105 11.12 5.86 1.77
C ILE A 105 11.53 7.31 1.47
N ARG A 106 12.83 7.58 1.65
CA ARG A 106 13.44 8.92 1.55
C ARG A 106 13.66 9.34 0.09
N HIS A 107 12.58 9.54 -0.64
CA HIS A 107 12.59 9.95 -2.05
C HIS A 107 11.79 11.23 -2.25
N ARG A 108 12.47 12.34 -2.55
CA ARG A 108 11.88 13.69 -2.62
C ARG A 108 10.65 13.75 -3.52
N GLY A 109 10.75 13.24 -4.75
CA GLY A 109 9.63 13.29 -5.70
C GLY A 109 8.39 12.50 -5.25
N LYS A 110 8.55 11.46 -4.43
CA LYS A 110 7.41 10.68 -3.90
C LYS A 110 6.74 11.43 -2.74
N ILE A 111 7.55 12.08 -1.89
CA ILE A 111 7.08 12.95 -0.81
C ILE A 111 6.32 14.16 -1.38
N GLU A 112 6.94 14.90 -2.29
CA GLU A 112 6.31 16.07 -2.94
C GLU A 112 5.08 15.66 -3.76
N GLY A 113 5.13 14.51 -4.42
CA GLY A 113 3.98 13.92 -5.12
C GLY A 113 2.80 13.64 -4.18
N THR A 114 3.07 13.18 -2.96
CA THR A 114 2.03 12.95 -1.93
C THR A 114 1.36 14.26 -1.51
N ILE A 115 2.14 15.33 -1.30
CA ILE A 115 1.63 16.67 -0.98
C ILE A 115 0.75 17.20 -2.12
N LYS A 116 1.20 17.04 -3.37
CA LYS A 116 0.41 17.42 -4.55
C LYS A 116 -0.88 16.60 -4.65
N SER A 117 -0.82 15.30 -4.37
CA SER A 117 -1.99 14.43 -4.39
C SER A 117 -3.01 14.78 -3.31
N ALA A 118 -2.57 15.17 -2.10
CA ALA A 118 -3.47 15.65 -1.04
C ALA A 118 -4.26 16.88 -1.49
N ARG A 119 -3.61 17.84 -2.16
CA ARG A 119 -4.29 19.00 -2.74
C ARG A 119 -5.29 18.61 -3.83
N ALA A 120 -4.95 17.63 -4.65
CA ALA A 120 -5.85 17.11 -5.69
C ALA A 120 -7.06 16.37 -5.09
N TYR A 121 -6.85 15.59 -4.02
CA TYR A 121 -7.92 14.94 -3.27
C TYR A 121 -8.94 15.97 -2.77
N LEU A 122 -8.48 17.01 -2.07
CA LEU A 122 -9.36 18.08 -1.56
C LEU A 122 -10.13 18.78 -2.68
N ALA A 123 -9.46 19.08 -3.80
CA ALA A 123 -10.10 19.71 -4.95
C ALA A 123 -11.18 18.82 -5.62
N ILE A 124 -11.07 17.49 -5.51
CA ILE A 124 -12.12 16.56 -5.98
C ILE A 124 -13.27 16.56 -4.97
N SER A 125 -12.98 16.44 -3.67
CA SER A 125 -14.00 16.43 -2.61
C SER A 125 -14.84 17.72 -2.56
N GLU A 126 -14.26 18.87 -2.90
CA GLU A 126 -15.01 20.13 -3.00
C GLU A 126 -15.99 20.16 -4.19
N ARG A 127 -15.74 19.38 -5.25
CA ARG A 127 -16.57 19.32 -6.47
C ARG A 127 -17.67 18.27 -6.38
N GLU A 128 -17.42 17.20 -5.63
CA GLU A 128 -18.32 16.07 -5.45
C GLU A 128 -18.52 15.82 -3.95
N PRO A 129 -19.35 16.65 -3.28
CA PRO A 129 -19.57 16.58 -1.83
C PRO A 129 -20.36 15.35 -1.38
#